data_AF-A0A4Q3C9E7-F1
#
_entry.id   AF-A0A4Q3C9E7-F1
#
_cell.length_a   1.000
_cell.length_b   1.000
_cell.length_c   1.000
_cell.angle_alpha   90.00
_cell.angle_beta   90.00
_cell.angle_gamma   90.00
#
_symmetry.space_group_name_H-M   'P 1'
#
loop_
_entity.id
_entity.type
_entity.pdbx_description
1 polymer ?
#
loop_
_entity_poly.entity_id
_entity_poly.type
_entity_poly.pdbx_seq_one_letter_code
_entity_poly.pdbx_strand_id
1 'polypeptide(L)'
;TQQMSFANIFRGARTFSQPPIDDIESYWSPVEKYQAMQMLERSIVGSKESVAAGIERLVAETGADELMIVSDVYDHRERLRSHELIAQSQEVLRAEATVA
;
A
#
# COMPACT_ATOMS: atom_id res chain seq x y z
N THR A 1 1.09 7.51 -8.39
CA THR A 1 1.00 6.25 -7.59
C THR A 1 2.37 5.90 -7.05
N GLN A 2 2.46 5.07 -6.00
CA GLN A 2 3.76 4.62 -5.45
C GLN A 2 4.65 3.95 -6.50
N GLN A 3 4.07 3.18 -7.42
CA GLN A 3 4.79 2.59 -8.56
C GLN A 3 5.51 3.65 -9.41
N MET A 4 4.79 4.70 -9.83
CA MET A 4 5.39 5.82 -10.57
C MET A 4 6.43 6.57 -9.74
N SER A 5 6.15 6.79 -8.45
CA SER A 5 7.07 7.46 -7.52
C SER A 5 8.41 6.71 -7.41
N PHE A 6 8.38 5.38 -7.25
CA PHE A 6 9.60 4.58 -7.20
C PHE A 6 10.35 4.53 -8.53
N ALA A 7 9.65 4.37 -9.66
CA ALA A 7 10.28 4.47 -10.98
C ALA A 7 11.01 5.81 -11.17
N ASN A 8 10.38 6.91 -10.74
CA ASN A 8 10.96 8.25 -10.80
C ASN A 8 12.14 8.46 -9.84
N ILE A 9 12.14 7.82 -8.67
CA ILE A 9 13.29 7.82 -7.76
C ILE A 9 14.52 7.20 -8.44
N PHE A 10 14.37 6.07 -9.13
CA PHE A 10 15.48 5.41 -9.83
C PHE A 10 16.00 6.21 -11.02
N ARG A 11 15.17 7.06 -11.62
CA ARG A 11 15.56 8.02 -12.66
C ARG A 11 16.25 9.29 -12.12
N GLY A 12 16.28 9.48 -10.80
CA GLY A 12 16.69 10.75 -10.20
C GLY A 12 15.70 11.89 -10.39
N ALA A 13 14.47 11.59 -10.81
CA ALA A 13 13.42 12.56 -11.14
C ALA A 13 12.37 12.65 -10.01
N ARG A 14 12.79 12.93 -8.78
CA ARG A 14 11.87 13.03 -7.64
C ARG A 14 10.93 14.23 -7.81
N THR A 15 9.64 13.95 -7.89
CA THR A 15 8.58 14.95 -8.04
C THR A 15 7.49 14.73 -6.99
N PHE A 16 6.54 15.67 -6.89
CA PHE A 16 5.31 15.46 -6.14
C PHE A 16 4.48 14.32 -6.73
N SER A 17 3.58 13.75 -5.93
CA SER A 17 2.65 12.70 -6.38
C SER A 17 1.94 13.15 -7.66
N GLN A 18 1.99 12.29 -8.67
CA GLN A 18 1.37 12.52 -9.98
C GLN A 18 0.05 11.77 -10.08
N PRO A 19 -0.90 12.26 -10.91
CA PRO A 19 -2.11 11.52 -11.24
C PRO A 19 -1.79 10.08 -11.68
N PRO A 20 -2.62 9.09 -11.33
CA PRO A 20 -2.48 7.75 -11.87
C PRO A 20 -2.63 7.79 -13.40
N ILE A 21 -1.86 6.93 -14.06
CA ILE A 21 -1.96 6.66 -15.49
C ILE A 21 -2.69 5.32 -15.68
N ASP A 22 -3.30 5.14 -16.84
CA ASP A 22 -4.11 3.95 -17.12
C ASP A 22 -3.27 2.67 -17.21
N ASP A 23 -2.08 2.75 -17.82
CA ASP A 23 -1.17 1.61 -17.98
C ASP A 23 0.24 1.94 -17.48
N ILE A 24 0.58 1.38 -16.32
CA ILE A 24 1.92 1.52 -15.72
C ILE A 24 3.00 0.79 -16.54
N GLU A 25 2.64 -0.25 -17.30
CA GLU A 25 3.59 -1.00 -18.13
C GLU A 25 4.14 -0.16 -19.29
N SER A 26 3.39 0.86 -19.73
CA SER A 26 3.84 1.85 -20.71
C SER A 26 4.84 2.87 -20.15
N TYR A 27 4.98 2.96 -18.83
CA TYR A 27 5.71 4.03 -18.16
C TYR A 27 7.13 3.65 -17.76
N TRP A 28 7.36 2.40 -17.34
CA TRP A 28 8.64 1.94 -16.81
C TRP A 28 9.36 0.97 -17.75
N SER A 29 10.68 0.88 -17.60
CA SER A 29 11.46 -0.23 -18.16
C SER A 29 11.32 -1.49 -17.29
N PRO A 30 11.66 -2.69 -17.80
CA PRO A 30 11.65 -3.91 -16.99
C PRO A 30 12.53 -3.84 -15.73
N VAL A 31 13.66 -3.12 -15.80
CA VAL A 31 14.57 -2.94 -14.65
C VAL A 31 13.93 -2.03 -13.60
N GLU A 32 13.34 -0.92 -14.02
CA GLU A 32 12.63 0.00 -13.11
C GLU A 32 11.42 -0.67 -12.46
N LYS A 33 10.66 -1.46 -13.23
CA LYS A 33 9.57 -2.29 -12.70
C LYS A 33 10.08 -3.23 -11.62
N TYR A 34 11.13 -3.99 -11.91
CA TYR A 34 11.70 -4.92 -10.94
C TYR A 34 12.09 -4.21 -9.64
N GLN A 35 12.82 -3.10 -9.73
CA GLN A 35 13.24 -2.34 -8.55
C GLN A 35 12.05 -1.74 -7.77
N ALA A 36 11.08 -1.14 -8.47
CA ALA A 36 9.87 -0.61 -7.85
C ALA A 36 9.06 -1.70 -7.13
N MET A 37 8.93 -2.88 -7.74
CA MET A 37 8.22 -4.00 -7.15
C MET A 37 8.94 -4.59 -5.93
N GLN A 38 10.29 -4.58 -5.90
CA GLN A 38 11.04 -4.95 -4.70
C GLN A 38 10.78 -3.96 -3.55
N MET A 39 10.73 -2.65 -3.82
CA MET A 39 10.37 -1.66 -2.78
C MET A 39 8.94 -1.82 -2.27
N LEU A 40 8.04 -2.30 -3.11
CA LEU A 40 6.62 -2.49 -2.81
C LEU A 40 6.28 -3.89 -2.30
N GLU A 41 7.25 -4.79 -2.11
CA GLU A 41 7.02 -6.21 -1.79
C GLU A 41 6.15 -6.42 -0.55
N ARG A 42 6.26 -5.55 0.45
CA ARG A 42 5.47 -5.60 1.69
C ARG A 42 4.20 -4.74 1.66
N SER A 43 3.78 -4.24 0.50
CA SER A 43 2.55 -3.46 0.37
C SER A 43 1.33 -4.36 0.62
N ILE A 44 0.39 -3.86 1.42
CA ILE A 44 -0.89 -4.53 1.68
C ILE A 44 -1.97 -3.78 0.90
N VAL A 45 -2.50 -4.39 -0.15
CA VAL A 45 -3.48 -3.78 -1.07
C VAL A 45 -4.59 -4.78 -1.36
N GLY A 46 -5.85 -4.35 -1.28
CA GLY A 46 -7.00 -5.21 -1.57
C GLY A 46 -8.29 -4.75 -0.90
N SER A 47 -9.21 -5.70 -0.70
CA SER A 47 -10.44 -5.48 0.06
C SER A 47 -10.18 -5.29 1.56
N LYS A 48 -11.20 -4.91 2.32
CA LYS A 48 -11.12 -4.79 3.79
C LYS A 48 -10.60 -6.08 4.44
N GLU A 49 -11.03 -7.24 3.94
CA GLU A 49 -10.64 -8.58 4.43
C GLU A 49 -9.19 -8.90 4.07
N SER A 50 -8.77 -8.62 2.83
CA SER A 50 -7.39 -8.84 2.41
C SER A 50 -6.41 -7.94 3.18
N VAL A 51 -6.83 -6.72 3.49
CA VAL A 51 -6.06 -5.77 4.28
C VAL A 51 -5.97 -6.23 5.74
N ALA A 52 -7.07 -6.68 6.36
CA ALA A 52 -7.06 -7.23 7.72
C ALA A 52 -6.05 -8.39 7.83
N ALA A 53 -6.19 -9.40 6.96
CA ALA A 53 -5.30 -10.55 6.96
C ALA A 53 -3.83 -10.16 6.67
N GLY A 54 -3.60 -9.17 5.81
CA GLY A 54 -2.26 -8.64 5.55
C GLY A 54 -1.63 -7.97 6.77
N ILE A 55 -2.40 -7.17 7.50
CA ILE A 55 -1.97 -6.51 8.74
C ILE A 55 -1.65 -7.56 9.80
N GLU A 56 -2.51 -8.55 10.00
CA GLU A 56 -2.31 -9.62 10.98
C GLU A 56 -1.01 -10.39 10.70
N ARG A 57 -0.77 -10.79 9.43
CA ARG A 57 0.49 -11.44 9.05
C ARG A 57 1.70 -10.57 9.32
N LEU A 58 1.64 -9.28 8.97
CA LEU A 58 2.75 -8.36 9.18
C LEU A 58 3.07 -8.20 10.68
N VAL A 59 2.05 -8.07 11.53
CA VAL A 59 2.22 -8.00 12.99
C VAL A 59 2.79 -9.30 13.53
N ALA A 60 2.27 -10.45 13.10
CA ALA A 60 2.76 -11.75 13.55
C ALA A 60 4.23 -12.00 13.17
N GLU A 61 4.64 -11.58 11.97
CA GLU A 61 6.02 -11.72 11.49
C GLU A 61 7.01 -10.78 12.19
N THR A 62 6.57 -9.57 12.54
CA THR A 62 7.46 -8.50 13.03
C THR A 62 7.42 -8.30 14.54
N GLY A 63 6.34 -8.72 15.20
CA GLY A 63 6.06 -8.43 16.60
C GLY A 63 5.79 -6.95 16.88
N ALA A 64 5.37 -6.18 15.88
CA ALA A 64 5.14 -4.74 16.03
C ALA A 64 3.89 -4.44 16.87
N ASP A 65 4.03 -3.59 17.88
CA ASP A 65 2.92 -3.11 18.71
C ASP A 65 2.17 -1.91 18.08
N GLU A 66 2.78 -1.26 17.09
CA GLU A 66 2.21 -0.11 16.36
C GLU A 66 2.56 -0.18 14.87
N LEU A 67 1.59 0.17 14.01
CA LEU A 67 1.78 0.29 12.57
C LEU A 67 1.53 1.73 12.11
N MET A 68 2.56 2.34 11.51
CA MET A 68 2.42 3.62 10.81
C MET A 68 1.93 3.37 9.37
N ILE A 69 0.73 3.84 9.05
CA ILE A 69 0.11 3.61 7.74
C ILE A 69 0.48 4.72 6.76
N VAL A 70 1.10 4.34 5.65
CA VAL A 70 1.33 5.22 4.48
C VAL A 70 0.39 4.79 3.35
N SER A 71 -0.47 5.71 2.90
CA SER A 71 -1.36 5.52 1.74
C SER A 71 -1.13 6.64 0.72
N ASP A 72 -0.26 6.42 -0.26
CA ASP A 72 0.01 7.38 -1.35
C ASP A 72 -0.97 7.18 -2.52
N VAL A 73 -2.22 7.54 -2.25
CA VAL A 73 -3.29 7.71 -3.24
C VAL A 73 -3.34 9.18 -3.64
N TYR A 74 -3.38 9.43 -4.96
CA TYR A 74 -3.30 10.78 -5.52
C TYR A 74 -4.54 11.61 -5.21
N ASP A 75 -5.74 11.08 -5.49
CA ASP A 75 -6.98 11.77 -5.15
C ASP A 75 -7.17 11.80 -3.64
N HIS A 76 -7.42 12.99 -3.10
CA HIS A 76 -7.51 13.20 -1.67
C HIS A 76 -8.71 12.48 -1.05
N ARG A 77 -9.86 12.47 -1.73
CA ARG A 77 -11.09 11.84 -1.22
C ARG A 77 -10.93 10.33 -1.21
N GLU A 78 -10.33 9.76 -2.25
CA GLU A 78 -10.00 8.34 -2.31
C GLU A 78 -8.97 7.96 -1.24
N ARG A 79 -7.97 8.80 -0.98
CA ARG A 79 -7.01 8.58 0.11
C ARG A 79 -7.68 8.56 1.48
N LEU A 80 -8.56 9.52 1.76
CA LEU A 80 -9.36 9.52 3.00
C LEU A 80 -10.20 8.25 3.12
N ARG A 81 -10.87 7.86 2.03
CA ARG A 81 -11.66 6.63 1.99
C ARG A 81 -10.81 5.38 2.24
N SER A 82 -9.60 5.32 1.69
CA SER A 82 -8.65 4.24 1.95
C SER A 82 -8.31 4.15 3.44
N HIS A 83 -8.02 5.28 4.11
CA HIS A 83 -7.78 5.30 5.55
C HIS A 83 -8.99 4.86 6.37
N GLU A 84 -10.20 5.27 6.01
CA GLU A 84 -11.43 4.80 6.66
C GLU A 84 -11.59 3.28 6.55
N LEU A 85 -11.34 2.71 5.38
CA LEU A 85 -11.44 1.26 5.14
C LEU A 85 -10.37 0.48 5.92
N ILE A 86 -9.15 1.01 6.00
CA ILE A 86 -8.07 0.43 6.81
C ILE A 86 -8.44 0.48 8.30
N ALA A 87 -9.00 1.60 8.78
CA ALA A 87 -9.46 1.70 10.16
C ALA A 87 -10.59 0.69 10.45
N GLN A 88 -11.51 0.51 9.52
CA GLN A 88 -12.61 -0.45 9.63
C GLN A 88 -12.13 -1.90 9.56
N SER A 89 -10.99 -2.21 8.93
CA SER A 89 -10.46 -3.59 8.90
C SER A 89 -10.06 -4.09 10.30
N GLN A 90 -9.77 -3.18 11.24
CA GLN A 90 -9.55 -3.50 12.65
C GLN A 90 -10.76 -4.14 13.32
N GLU A 91 -11.97 -3.82 12.87
CA GLU A 91 -13.19 -4.44 13.38
C GLU A 91 -13.25 -5.93 13.02
N VAL A 92 -12.74 -6.29 11.83
CA VAL A 92 -12.64 -7.69 11.38
C VAL A 92 -11.66 -8.44 12.29
N LEU A 93 -10.48 -7.88 12.49
CA LEU A 93 -9.45 -8.45 13.37
C LEU A 93 -9.96 -8.65 14.81
N ARG A 94 -10.70 -7.67 15.34
CA ARG A 94 -11.28 -7.76 16.69
C ARG A 94 -12.41 -8.79 16.78
N ALA A 95 -13.23 -8.91 15.74
CA ALA A 95 -14.29 -9.91 15.69
C ALA A 95 -13.71 -11.33 15.68
N GLU A 96 -12.67 -11.58 14.89
CA GLU A 96 -11.97 -12.87 14.83
C GLU A 96 -11.32 -13.23 16.18
N ALA A 97 -10.66 -12.27 16.83
CA ALA A 97 -10.07 -12.46 18.16
C ALA A 97 -11.10 -12.72 19.28
N THR A 98 -12.38 -12.37 19.09
CA THR A 98 -13.45 -12.63 20.08
C THR A 98 -14.04 -14.03 19.95
N VAL A 99 -13.85 -14.68 18.80
CA VAL A 99 -14.39 -16.02 18.50
C VAL A 99 -13.39 -17.14 18.81
N ALA A 100 -12.10 -16.82 18.90
CA ALA A 100 -11.01 -17.72 19.30
C ALA A 100 -10.81 -17.78 20.82
#